data_AF-A0A7X6VMP2-F1
#
_entry.id   AF-A0A7X6VMP2-F1
#
_cell.length_a   1.000
_cell.length_b   1.000
_cell.length_c   1.000
_cell.angle_alpha   90.00
_cell.angle_beta   90.00
_cell.angle_gamma   90.00
#
_symmetry.space_group_name_H-M   'P 1'
#
loop_
_entity.id
_entity.type
_entity.pdbx_description
1 polymer ?
#
loop_
_entity_poly.entity_id
_entity_poly.type
_entity_poly.pdbx_seq_one_letter_code
_entity_poly.pdbx_strand_id
1 'polypeptide(L)' 'LSGWCGCIAGARSEAEYLDFLSEAGFVSIEIRPKKVFFASEALLEMMFPDLPEADRIKLKGALASAAITAVKP' A
#
# COMPACT_ATOMS: atom_id res chain seq x y z
N LEU A 1 2.60 -7.88 17.91
CA LEU A 1 2.52 -9.05 17.01
C LEU A 1 1.36 -8.99 16.01
N SER A 2 0.38 -8.11 16.16
CA SER A 2 -0.85 -8.09 15.34
C SER A 2 -0.75 -7.39 13.99
N GLY A 3 0.32 -6.63 13.71
CA GLY A 3 0.49 -5.94 12.43
C GLY A 3 0.63 -6.90 11.24
N TRP A 4 1.25 -8.07 11.45
CA TRP A 4 1.66 -8.96 10.35
C TRP A 4 0.53 -9.79 9.73
N CYS A 5 -0.69 -9.75 10.29
CA CYS A 5 -1.82 -10.55 9.84
C CYS A 5 -2.82 -9.81 8.92
N GLY A 6 -2.57 -8.55 8.56
CA GLY A 6 -3.36 -7.84 7.58
C GLY A 6 -2.57 -7.62 6.29
N CYS A 7 -3.19 -7.83 5.11
CA CYS A 7 -2.60 -7.48 3.80
C CYS A 7 -2.12 -6.01 3.70
N ILE A 8 -2.42 -5.17 4.70
CA ILE A 8 -2.01 -3.77 4.81
C ILE A 8 -0.57 -3.64 5.33
N ALA A 9 -0.09 -4.50 6.23
CA ALA A 9 1.27 -4.37 6.75
C ALA A 9 2.36 -4.79 5.76
N GLY A 10 1.99 -5.55 4.73
CA GLY A 10 2.85 -5.82 3.57
C GLY A 10 2.64 -4.84 2.41
N ALA A 11 1.75 -3.85 2.55
CA ALA A 11 1.52 -2.87 1.50
C ALA A 11 2.78 -2.01 1.34
N ARG A 12 3.24 -1.90 0.10
CA ARG A 12 4.33 -1.01 -0.30
C ARG A 12 3.74 0.17 -1.07
N SER A 13 4.48 1.28 -1.11
CA SER A 13 4.17 2.34 -2.06
C SER A 13 4.32 1.83 -3.50
N GLU A 14 3.66 2.51 -4.43
CA GLU A 14 3.77 2.19 -5.85
C GLU A 14 5.23 2.24 -6.34
N ALA A 15 5.97 3.28 -5.94
CA ALA A 15 7.38 3.45 -6.29
C ALA A 15 8.26 2.29 -5.78
N GLU A 16 8.14 1.92 -4.50
CA GLU A 16 8.90 0.80 -3.93
C GLU A 16 8.57 -0.54 -4.62
N TYR A 17 7.34 -0.71 -5.09
CA TYR A 17 6.94 -1.92 -5.80
C TYR A 17 7.46 -1.93 -7.24
N LEU A 18 7.48 -0.77 -7.91
CA LEU A 18 8.09 -0.60 -9.24
C LEU A 18 9.58 -0.93 -9.19
N ASP A 19 10.31 -0.32 -8.25
CA ASP A 19 11.75 -0.53 -8.09
C ASP A 19 12.06 -2.00 -7.82
N PHE A 20 11.30 -2.63 -6.92
CA PHE A 20 11.45 -4.05 -6.62
C PHE A 20 11.25 -4.95 -7.85
N LEU A 21 10.25 -4.68 -8.69
CA LEU A 21 10.01 -5.45 -9.90
C LEU A 21 11.08 -5.19 -10.97
N SER A 22 11.54 -3.95 -11.11
CA SER A 22 12.62 -3.58 -12.03
C SER A 22 13.95 -4.24 -11.65
N GLU A 23 14.32 -4.23 -10.37
CA GLU A 23 15.51 -4.93 -9.85
C GLU A 23 15.44 -6.44 -10.07
N ALA A 24 14.24 -7.03 -10.00
CA ALA A 24 14.01 -8.43 -10.31
C ALA A 24 14.04 -8.76 -11.82
N GLY A 25 14.27 -7.75 -12.68
CA GLY A 25 14.40 -7.90 -14.13
C GLY A 25 13.09 -7.92 -14.90
N PHE A 26 11.98 -7.51 -14.28
CA PHE A 26 10.72 -7.34 -15.00
C PHE A 26 10.70 -6.01 -15.76
N VAL A 27 10.05 -6.04 -16.94
CA VAL A 27 9.83 -4.89 -17.81
C VAL A 27 8.34 -4.71 -18.08
N SER A 28 7.96 -3.58 -18.71
CA SER A 28 6.56 -3.26 -19.04
C SER A 28 5.62 -3.37 -17.82
N ILE A 29 6.08 -2.85 -16.68
CA ILE A 29 5.35 -2.92 -15.42
C ILE A 29 4.20 -1.90 -15.45
N GLU A 30 2.99 -2.35 -15.13
CA GLU A 30 1.81 -1.51 -15.00
C GLU A 30 1.11 -1.82 -13.68
N ILE A 31 0.89 -0.79 -12.87
CA ILE A 31 0.17 -0.85 -11.59
C ILE A 31 -1.12 -0.06 -11.76
N ARG A 32 -2.27 -0.75 -11.67
CA ARG A 32 -3.60 -0.11 -11.78
C ARG A 32 -4.36 -0.22 -10.47
N PRO A 33 -4.58 0.88 -9.74
CA PRO A 33 -5.48 0.90 -8.59
C PRO A 33 -6.88 0.40 -8.98
N LYS A 34 -7.45 -0.49 -8.16
CA LYS A 34 -8.77 -1.09 -8.37
C LYS A 34 -9.78 -0.63 -7.34
N LYS A 35 -9.39 -0.57 -6.08
CA LYS A 35 -10.25 -0.10 -5.00
C LYS A 35 -9.43 0.70 -4.01
N VAL A 36 -9.77 1.97 -3.86
CA VAL A 36 -9.24 2.81 -2.80
C VAL A 36 -10.02 2.53 -1.52
N PHE A 37 -9.31 2.24 -0.45
CA PHE A 37 -9.89 2.00 0.86
C PHE A 37 -9.83 3.28 1.69
N PHE A 38 -10.99 3.65 2.22
CA PHE A 38 -11.11 4.68 3.23
C PHE A 38 -11.29 3.99 4.57
N ALA A 39 -10.24 3.96 5.37
CA ALA A 39 -10.35 3.54 6.76
C ALA A 39 -11.08 4.63 7.57
N SER A 40 -11.95 4.23 8.49
CA SER A 40 -12.52 5.16 9.46
C SER A 40 -11.41 5.69 10.38
N GLU A 41 -11.62 6.86 10.99
CA GLU A 41 -10.65 7.43 11.93
C GLU A 41 -10.36 6.49 13.09
N ALA A 42 -11.39 5.85 13.66
CA ALA A 42 -11.23 4.86 14.72
C ALA A 42 -10.36 3.66 14.30
N LEU A 43 -10.47 3.21 13.04
CA LEU A 43 -9.63 2.13 12.51
C LEU A 43 -8.18 2.61 12.33
N LEU A 44 -7.99 3.83 11.83
CA LEU A 44 -6.65 4.43 11.66
C LEU A 44 -5.96 4.67 13.00
N GLU A 45 -6.69 5.14 14.01
CA GLU A 45 -6.17 5.32 15.37
C GLU A 45 -5.77 3.99 16.00
N MET A 46 -6.58 2.94 15.82
CA MET A 46 -6.26 1.59 16.31
C MET A 46 -5.06 0.97 15.58
N MET A 47 -4.92 1.17 14.27
CA MET A 47 -3.84 0.59 13.46
C MET A 47 -2.53 1.38 13.56
N PHE A 48 -2.62 2.69 13.77
CA PHE A 48 -1.49 3.63 13.80
C PHE A 48 -1.55 4.52 15.05
N PRO A 49 -1.48 3.94 16.26
CA PRO A 49 -1.64 4.70 17.50
C PRO A 49 -0.53 5.74 17.70
N ASP A 50 0.67 5.45 17.21
CA ASP A 50 1.86 6.30 17.38
C ASP A 50 1.96 7.45 16.37
N LEU A 51 1.08 7.48 15.34
CA LEU A 51 1.05 8.55 14.34
C LEU A 51 0.18 9.72 14.81
N PRO A 52 0.64 10.99 14.71
CA PRO A 52 -0.20 12.15 15.00
C PRO A 52 -1.48 12.16 14.16
N GLU A 53 -2.57 12.73 14.69
CA GLU A 53 -3.86 12.82 13.99
C GLU A 53 -3.74 13.49 12.60
N ALA A 54 -2.94 14.55 12.51
CA ALA A 54 -2.67 15.27 11.26
C ALA A 54 -2.04 14.39 10.17
N ASP A 55 -1.27 13.36 10.56
CA ASP A 55 -0.66 12.41 9.64
C ASP A 55 -1.59 11.22 9.38
N ARG A 56 -2.41 10.80 10.34
CA ARG A 56 -3.47 9.80 10.13
C ARG A 56 -4.51 10.24 9.11
N ILE A 57 -4.86 11.53 9.08
CA ILE A 57 -5.78 12.07 8.06
C ILE A 57 -5.24 11.88 6.65
N LYS A 58 -3.92 11.97 6.45
CA LYS A 58 -3.27 11.75 5.15
C LYS A 58 -3.32 10.29 4.70
N LEU A 59 -3.54 9.34 5.62
CA LEU A 59 -3.70 7.92 5.30
C LEU A 59 -5.10 7.60 4.75
N LYS A 60 -6.08 8.52 4.87
CA LYS A 60 -7.41 8.35 4.29
C LYS A 60 -7.29 8.31 2.76
N GLY A 61 -7.62 7.16 2.17
CA GLY A 61 -7.51 6.94 0.73
C GLY A 61 -6.09 6.64 0.23
N ALA A 62 -5.10 6.55 1.12
CA ALA A 62 -3.73 6.18 0.77
C ALA A 62 -3.55 4.67 0.54
N LEU A 63 -4.50 3.85 1.02
CA LEU A 63 -4.47 2.41 0.82
C LEU A 63 -5.37 2.05 -0.36
N ALA A 64 -4.82 1.30 -1.32
CA ALA A 64 -5.59 0.75 -2.42
C ALA A 64 -5.21 -0.70 -2.70
N SER A 65 -6.18 -1.49 -3.18
CA SER A 65 -5.83 -2.69 -3.93
C SER A 65 -5.46 -2.29 -5.35
N ALA A 66 -4.45 -2.94 -5.92
CA ALA A 66 -4.03 -2.72 -7.30
C ALA A 66 -3.94 -4.04 -8.05
N ALA A 67 -4.21 -4.00 -9.35
CA ALA A 67 -3.86 -5.06 -10.28
C ALA A 67 -2.50 -4.72 -10.89
N ILE A 68 -1.56 -5.65 -10.83
CA ILE A 68 -0.18 -5.44 -11.27
C ILE A 68 0.12 -6.42 -12.39
N THR A 69 0.64 -5.92 -13.50
CA THR A 69 1.09 -6.73 -14.64
C THR A 69 2.51 -6.35 -15.00
N ALA A 70 3.34 -7.34 -15.31
CA ALA A 70 4.71 -7.15 -15.73
C ALA A 70 5.15 -8.32 -16.62
N VAL A 71 6.18 -8.10 -17.44
CA VAL A 71 6.75 -9.09 -18.35
C VAL A 71 8.17 -9.42 -17.93
N LYS A 72 8.53 -10.70 -17.89
CA LYS A 72 9.92 -11.13 -17.76
C LYS A 72 10.47 -11.42 -19.17
N PRO A 73 11.56 -10.74 -19.60
CA PRO A 73 12.17 -10.98 -20.92
C PRO A 73 12.66 -12.41 -21.12
#